data_AF-A0A2H0E017-F1
#
_entry.id   AF-A0A2H0E017-F1
#
_cell.length_a   1.000
_cell.length_b   1.000
_cell.length_c   1.000
_cell.angle_alpha   90.00
_cell.angle_beta   90.00
_cell.angle_gamma   90.00
#
_symmetry.space_group_name_H-M   'P 1'
#
loop_
_entity.id
_entity.type
_entity.pdbx_description
1 polymer ?
#
loop_
_entity_poly.entity_id
_entity_poly.type
_entity_poly.pdbx_seq_one_letter_code
_entity_poly.pdbx_strand_id
1 'polypeptide(L)'
;MGNKIVNLLILCLALFIGYYLVTNIQNRADINESMEMNTEVVSDPVIGFWRSTDDSKFTREFLDDGSVVDKYEGDEDATFIGTWVYVEDLKAEPIELPEIDTPVIKAVFNEETFYFGVFMSEEDTNSLSLSYINGNGILNFVRDIEFVASTTEDFLE
;
A
#
# COMPACT_ATOMS: atom_id res chain seq x y z
N MET A 1 -6.61 15.57 67.61
CA MET A 1 -6.08 16.52 66.59
C MET A 1 -5.76 15.88 65.24
N GLY A 2 -5.70 14.54 65.10
CA GLY A 2 -5.29 13.86 63.85
C GLY A 2 -6.29 13.86 62.68
N ASN A 3 -7.61 13.83 62.93
CA ASN A 3 -8.60 13.64 61.86
C ASN A 3 -8.73 14.86 60.92
N LYS A 4 -8.40 16.07 61.40
CA LYS A 4 -8.43 17.28 60.57
C LYS A 4 -7.31 17.29 59.53
N ILE A 5 -6.14 16.72 59.86
CA ILE A 5 -4.99 16.63 58.96
C ILE A 5 -5.24 15.56 57.89
N VAL A 6 -5.86 14.44 58.26
CA VAL A 6 -6.24 13.37 57.31
C VAL A 6 -7.29 13.86 56.32
N ASN A 7 -8.32 14.58 56.78
CA ASN A 7 -9.33 15.16 55.88
C ASN A 7 -8.74 16.23 54.94
N LEU A 8 -7.76 17.00 55.41
CA LEU A 8 -7.06 17.99 54.57
C LEU A 8 -6.23 17.31 53.47
N LEU A 9 -5.53 16.22 53.80
CA LEU A 9 -4.74 15.45 52.83
C LEU A 9 -5.62 14.79 51.76
N ILE A 10 -6.77 14.23 52.14
CA ILE A 10 -7.72 13.63 51.19
C ILE A 10 -8.26 14.70 50.23
N LEU A 11 -8.57 15.91 50.74
CA LEU A 11 -9.04 17.01 49.90
C LEU A 11 -7.96 17.46 48.91
N CYS A 12 -6.70 17.59 49.35
CA CYS A 12 -5.59 17.94 48.48
C CYS A 12 -5.34 16.88 47.40
N LEU A 13 -5.44 15.59 47.75
CA LEU A 13 -5.27 14.49 46.79
C LEU A 13 -6.40 14.50 45.75
N ALA A 14 -7.65 14.70 46.17
CA ALA A 14 -8.80 14.79 45.26
C ALA A 14 -8.68 15.99 44.30
N LEU A 15 -8.21 17.14 44.79
CA LEU A 15 -7.94 18.31 43.95
C LEU A 15 -6.79 18.07 42.98
N PHE A 16 -5.73 17.38 43.40
CA PHE A 16 -4.60 17.03 42.54
C PHE A 16 -5.01 16.05 41.44
N ILE A 17 -5.79 15.01 41.78
CA ILE A 17 -6.34 14.05 40.81
C ILE A 17 -7.31 14.76 39.85
N GLY A 18 -8.20 15.61 40.36
CA GLY A 18 -9.13 16.39 39.53
C GLY A 18 -8.38 17.31 38.56
N TYR A 19 -7.36 18.03 39.03
CA TYR A 19 -6.50 18.86 38.19
C TYR A 19 -5.79 18.02 37.12
N TYR A 20 -5.18 16.90 37.50
CA TYR A 20 -4.48 16.00 36.58
C TYR A 20 -5.40 15.41 35.51
N LEU A 21 -6.64 15.06 35.87
CA LEU A 21 -7.64 14.58 34.92
C LEU A 21 -8.10 15.68 33.96
N VAL A 22 -8.36 16.90 34.46
CA VAL A 22 -8.76 18.04 33.59
C VAL A 22 -7.66 18.41 32.61
N THR A 23 -6.39 18.47 33.05
CA THR A 23 -5.27 18.75 32.15
C THR A 23 -5.06 17.65 31.10
N ASN A 24 -5.25 16.37 31.46
CA ASN A 24 -5.15 15.27 30.50
C ASN A 24 -6.34 15.20 29.51
N ILE A 25 -7.54 15.64 29.91
CA ILE A 25 -8.69 15.69 29.01
C ILE A 25 -8.52 16.83 27.99
N GLN A 26 -8.02 18.01 28.40
CA GLN A 26 -7.73 19.09 27.46
C GLN A 26 -6.57 18.74 26.51
N ASN A 27 -5.54 18.02 26.98
CA ASN A 27 -4.49 17.48 26.10
C ASN A 27 -4.95 16.38 25.14
N ARG A 28 -6.19 15.85 25.29
CA ARG A 28 -6.82 14.94 24.32
C ARG A 28 -7.82 15.65 23.39
N ALA A 29 -8.18 16.89 23.69
CA ALA A 29 -9.07 17.70 22.85
C ALA A 29 -8.32 18.54 21.81
N ASP A 30 -7.02 18.81 22.01
CA ASP A 30 -6.13 19.48 21.05
C ASP A 30 -5.31 18.52 20.16
N ILE A 31 -5.57 17.20 20.23
CA ILE A 31 -5.11 16.22 19.21
C ILE A 31 -6.25 15.87 18.24
N ASN A 32 -7.22 16.79 18.11
CA ASN A 32 -8.17 16.85 17.01
C ASN A 32 -7.94 18.11 16.16
N GLU A 33 -6.73 18.67 16.22
CA GLU A 33 -6.21 19.53 15.17
C GLU A 33 -5.89 18.63 13.97
N SER A 34 -6.84 18.59 13.04
CA SER A 34 -6.69 18.22 11.64
C SER A 34 -5.40 17.44 11.33
N MET A 35 -5.46 16.10 11.44
CA MET A 35 -4.99 15.33 10.30
C MET A 35 -5.93 15.66 9.14
N GLU A 36 -5.72 16.84 8.55
CA GLU A 36 -5.75 16.95 7.11
C GLU A 36 -4.74 15.90 6.66
N MET A 37 -5.23 14.69 6.41
CA MET A 37 -4.58 13.76 5.51
C MET A 37 -4.62 14.45 4.15
N ASN A 38 -3.79 15.48 3.99
CA ASN A 38 -3.34 15.90 2.69
C ASN A 38 -2.29 14.90 2.24
N THR A 39 -2.77 13.69 2.04
CA THR A 39 -2.14 12.72 1.17
C THR A 39 -3.20 12.42 0.12
N GLU A 40 -3.36 13.34 -0.82
CA GLU A 40 -3.22 12.87 -2.20
C GLU A 40 -1.79 12.31 -2.33
N VAL A 41 -1.51 11.14 -1.75
CA VAL A 41 -0.64 10.21 -2.45
C VAL A 41 -1.48 9.91 -3.66
N VAL A 42 -1.17 10.53 -4.79
CA VAL A 42 -1.55 9.94 -6.06
C VAL A 42 -0.79 8.61 -6.06
N SER A 43 -1.38 7.57 -5.47
CA SER A 43 -0.80 6.24 -5.49
C SER A 43 -0.64 5.92 -6.96
N ASP A 44 0.59 5.60 -7.37
CA ASP A 44 0.86 5.24 -8.75
C ASP A 44 -0.23 4.26 -9.23
N PRO A 45 -0.89 4.53 -10.37
CA PRO A 45 -2.06 3.76 -10.76
C PRO A 45 -1.75 2.26 -10.92
N VAL A 46 -0.48 1.88 -11.13
CA VAL A 46 -0.04 0.48 -11.20
C VAL A 46 -0.04 -0.19 -9.81
N ILE A 47 0.14 0.55 -8.72
CA ILE A 47 0.11 -0.01 -7.37
C ILE A 47 -1.26 -0.60 -7.08
N GLY A 48 -1.27 -1.82 -6.54
CA GLY A 48 -2.47 -2.54 -6.13
C GLY A 48 -2.47 -4.01 -6.51
N PHE A 49 -3.61 -4.64 -6.22
CA PHE A 49 -3.85 -6.06 -6.47
C PHE A 49 -4.61 -6.25 -7.79
N TRP A 50 -4.05 -7.09 -8.65
CA TRP A 50 -4.49 -7.28 -10.03
C TRP A 50 -4.75 -8.75 -10.31
N ARG A 51 -5.89 -9.07 -10.91
CA ARG A 51 -6.25 -10.42 -11.33
C ARG A 51 -6.24 -10.51 -12.84
N SER A 52 -5.59 -11.54 -13.38
CA SER A 52 -5.49 -11.71 -14.83
C SER A 52 -6.86 -11.98 -15.45
N THR A 53 -7.13 -11.36 -16.59
CA THR A 53 -8.35 -11.61 -17.38
C THR A 53 -8.25 -12.86 -18.23
N ASP A 54 -7.02 -13.31 -18.52
CA ASP A 54 -6.74 -14.50 -19.33
C ASP A 54 -6.69 -15.78 -18.47
N ASP A 55 -6.31 -15.64 -17.19
CA ASP A 55 -6.30 -16.72 -16.19
C ASP A 55 -6.68 -16.16 -14.81
N SER A 56 -7.91 -16.44 -14.37
CA SER A 56 -8.43 -15.89 -13.11
C SER A 56 -7.70 -16.39 -11.86
N LYS A 57 -6.88 -17.44 -11.97
CA LYS A 57 -6.07 -17.95 -10.86
C LYS A 57 -4.77 -17.18 -10.69
N PHE A 58 -4.34 -16.47 -11.72
CA PHE A 58 -3.12 -15.68 -11.66
C PHE A 58 -3.44 -14.28 -11.16
N THR A 59 -2.78 -13.90 -10.06
CA THR A 59 -2.81 -12.55 -9.52
C THR A 59 -1.41 -11.97 -9.45
N ARG A 60 -1.34 -10.64 -9.56
CA ARG A 60 -0.13 -9.84 -9.41
C ARG A 60 -0.42 -8.65 -8.49
N GLU A 61 0.44 -8.42 -7.53
CA GLU A 61 0.39 -7.26 -6.66
C GLU A 61 1.62 -6.39 -6.87
N PHE A 62 1.42 -5.11 -7.18
CA PHE A 62 2.48 -4.11 -7.16
C PHE A 62 2.36 -3.31 -5.87
N LEU A 63 3.38 -3.36 -5.02
CA LEU A 63 3.43 -2.62 -3.76
C LEU A 63 4.21 -1.32 -3.92
N ASP A 64 3.86 -0.32 -3.12
CA ASP A 64 4.48 1.01 -3.10
C ASP A 64 5.96 0.98 -2.66
N ASP A 65 6.38 -0.08 -1.98
CA ASP A 65 7.78 -0.28 -1.57
C ASP A 65 8.68 -0.81 -2.71
N GLY A 66 8.14 -0.98 -3.91
CA GLY A 66 8.84 -1.55 -5.06
C GLY A 66 8.85 -3.07 -5.09
N SER A 67 8.11 -3.76 -4.23
CA SER A 67 7.92 -5.21 -4.30
C SER A 67 6.81 -5.57 -5.29
N VAL A 68 6.99 -6.67 -6.02
CA VAL A 68 5.94 -7.26 -6.87
C VAL A 68 5.73 -8.72 -6.46
N VAL A 69 4.47 -9.13 -6.29
CA VAL A 69 4.12 -10.48 -5.86
C VAL A 69 3.21 -11.12 -6.89
N ASP A 70 3.67 -12.20 -7.48
CA ASP A 70 2.87 -13.06 -8.35
C ASP A 70 2.39 -14.27 -7.55
N LYS A 71 1.10 -14.59 -7.67
CA LYS A 71 0.50 -15.75 -7.02
C LYS A 71 -0.38 -16.51 -7.99
N TYR A 72 -0.37 -17.83 -7.85
CA TYR A 72 -1.29 -18.71 -8.54
C TYR A 72 -2.22 -19.42 -7.55
N GLU A 73 -3.53 -19.20 -7.66
CA GLU A 73 -4.50 -19.82 -6.76
C GLU A 73 -4.50 -21.36 -6.85
N GLY A 74 -4.45 -22.00 -5.69
CA GLY A 74 -4.44 -23.45 -5.55
C GLY A 74 -3.05 -24.08 -5.52
N ASP A 75 -1.99 -23.28 -5.55
CA ASP A 75 -0.60 -23.73 -5.38
C ASP A 75 0.16 -22.71 -4.51
N GLU A 76 0.32 -23.01 -3.22
CA GLU A 76 1.01 -22.12 -2.27
C GLU A 76 2.50 -21.96 -2.61
N ASP A 77 3.09 -22.97 -3.24
CA ASP A 77 4.49 -22.95 -3.68
C ASP A 77 4.68 -22.14 -4.97
N ALA A 78 3.59 -21.78 -5.66
CA ALA A 78 3.60 -20.93 -6.86
C ALA A 78 3.43 -19.43 -6.52
N THR A 79 4.09 -18.98 -5.46
CA THR A 79 4.20 -17.56 -5.11
C THR A 79 5.60 -17.07 -5.46
N PHE A 80 5.69 -16.07 -6.34
CA PHE A 80 6.96 -15.46 -6.76
C PHE A 80 7.02 -14.02 -6.28
N ILE A 81 8.02 -13.72 -5.46
CA ILE A 81 8.25 -12.36 -4.96
C ILE A 81 9.43 -11.79 -5.73
N GLY A 82 9.26 -10.58 -6.23
CA GLY A 82 10.24 -9.84 -7.00
C GLY A 82 10.28 -8.38 -6.62
N THR A 83 11.05 -7.61 -7.37
CA THR A 83 11.10 -6.14 -7.27
C THR A 83 10.68 -5.50 -8.58
N TRP A 84 10.05 -4.34 -8.54
CA TRP A 84 9.69 -3.57 -9.71
C TRP A 84 10.07 -2.09 -9.55
N VAL A 85 10.38 -1.45 -10.67
CA VAL A 85 10.61 0.00 -10.76
C VAL A 85 10.22 0.51 -12.14
N TYR A 86 9.89 1.81 -12.25
CA TYR A 86 9.86 2.47 -13.55
C TYR A 86 11.27 2.69 -14.08
N VAL A 87 11.45 2.49 -15.38
CA VAL A 87 12.71 2.77 -16.08
C VAL A 87 12.71 4.24 -16.51
N GLU A 88 13.56 5.05 -15.87
CA GLU A 88 13.69 6.48 -16.18
C GLU A 88 14.52 6.75 -17.45
N ASP A 89 15.51 5.90 -17.73
CA ASP A 89 16.37 6.00 -18.90
C ASP A 89 16.58 4.60 -19.53
N LEU A 90 15.91 4.36 -20.66
CA LEU A 90 16.00 3.10 -21.41
C LEU A 90 17.43 2.81 -21.89
N LYS A 91 18.29 3.83 -22.06
CA LYS A 91 19.68 3.67 -22.52
C LYS A 91 20.63 3.26 -21.41
N ALA A 92 20.21 3.39 -20.15
CA ALA A 92 20.99 2.97 -18.98
C ALA A 92 20.82 1.48 -18.67
N GLU A 93 19.87 0.79 -19.31
CA GLU A 93 19.63 -0.62 -19.12
C GLU A 93 20.73 -1.49 -19.76
N PRO A 94 21.04 -2.68 -19.19
CA PRO A 94 22.13 -3.54 -19.67
C PRO A 94 21.84 -4.20 -21.03
N ILE A 95 20.62 -4.05 -21.54
CA ILE A 95 20.16 -4.56 -22.83
C ILE A 95 19.65 -3.41 -23.69
N GLU A 96 19.72 -3.57 -25.02
CA GLU A 96 19.16 -2.60 -25.94
C GLU A 96 17.63 -2.72 -25.97
N LEU A 97 16.94 -1.70 -25.45
CA LEU A 97 15.49 -1.58 -25.50
C LEU A 97 15.09 -0.69 -26.69
N PRO A 98 13.99 -0.99 -27.39
CA PRO A 98 13.46 -0.11 -28.44
C PRO A 98 13.03 1.24 -27.85
N GLU A 99 13.07 2.29 -28.67
CA GLU A 99 12.46 3.57 -28.32
C GLU A 99 10.94 3.40 -28.26
N ILE A 100 10.34 3.69 -27.10
CA ILE A 100 8.91 3.55 -26.82
C ILE A 100 8.43 4.77 -26.04
N ASP A 101 7.21 5.24 -26.36
CA ASP A 101 6.62 6.44 -25.76
C ASP A 101 5.73 6.14 -24.54
N THR A 102 5.67 4.88 -24.10
CA THR A 102 4.89 4.48 -22.93
C THR A 102 5.79 4.28 -21.72
N PRO A 103 5.27 4.49 -20.50
CA PRO A 103 6.00 4.13 -19.29
C PRO A 103 6.45 2.68 -19.33
N VAL A 104 7.66 2.42 -18.86
CA VAL A 104 8.24 1.08 -18.82
C VAL A 104 8.48 0.68 -17.37
N ILE A 105 7.98 -0.48 -16.98
CA ILE A 105 8.32 -1.12 -15.71
C ILE A 105 9.35 -2.21 -15.97
N LYS A 106 10.39 -2.22 -15.15
CA LYS A 106 11.32 -3.33 -14.99
C LYS A 106 10.90 -4.15 -13.78
N ALA A 107 10.61 -5.44 -13.97
CA ALA A 107 10.34 -6.37 -12.89
C ALA A 107 11.42 -7.45 -12.83
N VAL A 108 11.88 -7.80 -11.64
CA VAL A 108 12.91 -8.80 -11.42
C VAL A 108 12.37 -9.91 -10.52
N PHE A 109 12.34 -11.13 -11.01
CA PHE A 109 11.93 -12.33 -10.28
C PHE A 109 13.03 -13.38 -10.38
N ASN A 110 13.52 -13.90 -9.24
CA ASN A 110 14.51 -14.99 -9.22
C ASN A 110 15.68 -14.80 -10.21
N GLU A 111 16.27 -13.60 -10.25
CA GLU A 111 17.37 -13.20 -11.16
C GLU A 111 16.97 -12.99 -12.64
N GLU A 112 15.73 -13.29 -13.03
CA GLU A 112 15.19 -12.97 -14.35
C GLU A 112 14.65 -11.53 -14.37
N THR A 113 14.99 -10.77 -15.40
CA THR A 113 14.54 -9.39 -15.58
C THR A 113 13.57 -9.31 -16.75
N PHE A 114 12.41 -8.71 -16.51
CA PHE A 114 11.37 -8.46 -17.48
C PHE A 114 11.15 -6.96 -17.63
N TYR A 115 10.88 -6.54 -18.87
CA TYR A 115 10.55 -5.15 -19.19
C TYR A 115 9.16 -5.11 -19.82
N PHE A 116 8.30 -4.27 -19.25
CA PHE A 116 6.90 -4.15 -19.62
C PHE A 116 6.57 -2.72 -20.02
N GLY A 117 6.01 -2.53 -21.20
CA GLY A 117 5.27 -1.30 -21.50
C GLY A 117 3.94 -1.31 -20.74
N VAL A 118 3.65 -0.21 -20.03
CA VAL A 118 2.46 -0.08 -19.18
C VAL A 118 1.37 0.67 -19.92
N PHE A 119 0.19 0.06 -20.01
CA PHE A 119 -1.00 0.66 -20.59
C PHE A 119 -2.13 0.63 -19.58
N MET A 120 -2.61 1.81 -19.21
CA MET A 120 -3.79 2.00 -18.37
C MET A 120 -4.68 3.06 -19.01
N SER A 121 -6.00 2.87 -18.92
CA SER A 121 -6.96 3.86 -19.41
C SER A 121 -7.10 4.98 -18.40
N GLU A 122 -7.07 6.24 -18.86
CA GLU A 122 -7.41 7.40 -18.01
C GLU A 122 -8.87 7.36 -17.54
N GLU A 123 -9.75 6.72 -18.31
CA GLU A 123 -11.18 6.58 -17.99
C GLU A 123 -11.48 5.34 -17.13
N ASP A 124 -10.57 4.36 -17.10
CA ASP A 124 -10.72 3.10 -16.36
C ASP A 124 -9.41 2.69 -15.69
N THR A 125 -9.24 3.15 -14.45
CA THR A 125 -8.10 2.82 -13.59
C THR A 125 -8.16 1.41 -12.99
N ASN A 126 -9.18 0.62 -13.35
CA ASN A 126 -9.32 -0.76 -12.93
C ASN A 126 -8.81 -1.76 -13.98
N SER A 127 -8.31 -1.28 -15.12
CA SER A 127 -7.72 -2.12 -16.16
C SER A 127 -6.23 -1.82 -16.30
N LEU A 128 -5.42 -2.87 -16.33
CA LEU A 128 -3.96 -2.79 -16.52
C LEU A 128 -3.53 -3.78 -17.60
N SER A 129 -2.80 -3.30 -18.60
CA SER A 129 -2.14 -4.14 -19.60
C SER A 129 -0.63 -3.95 -19.56
N LEU A 130 0.12 -5.05 -19.49
CA LEU A 130 1.58 -5.08 -19.51
C LEU A 130 2.06 -5.79 -20.76
N SER A 131 2.70 -5.06 -21.69
CA SER A 131 3.26 -5.63 -22.92
C SER A 131 4.75 -5.95 -22.73
N TYR A 132 5.17 -7.18 -22.99
CA TYR A 132 6.60 -7.52 -22.97
C TYR A 132 7.34 -6.74 -24.06
N ILE A 133 8.39 -6.00 -23.69
CA ILE A 133 9.14 -5.18 -24.65
C ILE A 133 10.06 -6.04 -25.52
N ASN A 134 10.70 -7.06 -24.95
CA ASN A 134 11.64 -7.95 -25.65
C ASN A 134 11.04 -9.31 -26.00
N GLY A 135 9.72 -9.44 -25.89
CA GLY A 135 9.01 -10.71 -26.06
C GLY A 135 7.74 -10.54 -26.89
N ASN A 136 7.02 -11.63 -27.05
CA ASN A 136 5.67 -11.61 -27.61
C ASN A 136 4.70 -11.95 -26.48
N GLY A 137 3.87 -11.00 -26.09
CA GLY A 137 2.84 -11.23 -25.09
C GLY A 137 2.34 -9.93 -24.46
N ILE A 138 1.09 -9.96 -24.06
CA ILE A 138 0.46 -8.92 -23.26
C ILE A 138 -0.19 -9.65 -22.09
N LEU A 139 0.05 -9.17 -20.87
CA LEU A 139 -0.68 -9.58 -19.69
C LEU A 139 -1.78 -8.57 -19.45
N ASN A 140 -3.03 -9.04 -19.36
CA ASN A 140 -4.18 -8.18 -19.13
C ASN A 140 -4.75 -8.49 -17.75
N PHE A 141 -5.04 -7.44 -16.99
CA PHE A 141 -5.52 -7.53 -15.64
C PHE A 141 -6.70 -6.61 -15.39
N VAL A 142 -7.54 -7.02 -14.44
CA VAL A 142 -8.53 -6.18 -13.78
C VAL A 142 -8.14 -6.01 -12.31
N ARG A 143 -8.38 -4.83 -11.75
CA ARG A 143 -8.14 -4.56 -10.35
C ARG A 143 -9.05 -5.43 -9.49
N ASP A 144 -8.45 -6.06 -8.50
CA ASP A 144 -9.13 -7.01 -7.64
C ASP A 144 -9.35 -6.39 -6.26
N ILE A 145 -10.57 -5.89 -6.08
CA ILE A 145 -11.00 -5.08 -4.94
C ILE A 145 -11.51 -5.90 -3.75
N GLU A 146 -11.62 -7.24 -3.88
CA GLU A 146 -12.15 -8.09 -2.82
C GLU A 146 -11.14 -8.27 -1.65
N PHE A 147 -9.85 -7.98 -1.87
CA PHE A 147 -8.81 -8.15 -0.86
C PHE A 147 -8.73 -6.99 0.16
N VAL A 148 -9.25 -5.81 -0.17
CA VAL A 148 -9.15 -4.62 0.72
C VAL A 148 -10.14 -4.68 1.89
N ALA A 149 -11.22 -5.46 1.76
CA ALA A 149 -12.29 -5.51 2.76
C ALA A 149 -11.98 -6.39 3.99
N SER A 150 -11.03 -7.33 3.92
CA SER A 150 -10.77 -8.28 5.01
C SER A 150 -9.92 -7.72 6.16
N THR A 151 -9.23 -6.59 5.96
CA THR A 151 -8.31 -6.03 6.96
C THR A 151 -9.00 -5.16 8.02
N THR A 152 -10.31 -4.93 7.93
CA THR A 152 -11.03 -3.99 8.82
C THR A 152 -11.88 -4.68 9.90
N GLU A 153 -12.21 -5.98 9.78
CA GLU A 153 -13.10 -6.63 10.77
C GLU A 153 -12.36 -7.27 11.96
N ASP A 154 -11.04 -7.53 11.89
CA ASP A 154 -10.30 -8.18 12.97
C ASP A 154 -9.94 -7.25 14.16
N PHE A 155 -10.40 -6.00 14.16
CA PHE A 155 -10.17 -5.03 15.25
C PHE A 155 -11.37 -4.80 16.17
N LEU A 156 -12.46 -5.57 16.04
CA LEU A 156 -13.69 -5.38 16.83
C LEU A 156 -14.20 -6.60 17.64
N GLU A 157 -13.35 -7.56 18.00
CA GLU A 157 -13.69 -8.56 19.03
C GLU A 157 -12.88 -8.43 20.32
#